data_AF-A0A1Y3B5H0-F1
#
_entry.id   AF-A0A1Y3B5H0-F1
#
_cell.length_a   1.000
_cell.length_b   1.000
_cell.length_c   1.000
_cell.angle_alpha   90.00
_cell.angle_beta   90.00
_cell.angle_gamma   90.00
#
_symmetry.space_group_name_H-M   'P 1'
#
loop_
_entity.id
_entity.type
_entity.pdbx_description
1 polymer ?
#
loop_
_entity_poly.entity_id
_entity_poly.type
_entity_poly.pdbx_seq_one_letter_code
_entity_poly.pdbx_strand_id
1 'polypeptide(L)'
;MDPFCGAGGNLIQFALQPLIRKVYAIDIDPEKIAMAQHNARIYECDDKIEFICGDFFQLTKHNRFRDLIDVCFYSPPWGGPNYIKLKKFSLNHMVPNGFNICRHTSEYLTQNIIILLPRNFDETELQRVSDLVYNIDYNMPAQQARMVELERNMIFKKVKTITAYFGDTIDGFNEVPTKV
;
A
#
# COMPACT_ATOMS: atom_id res chain seq x y z
N MET A 1 5.22 5.91 -2.38
CA MET A 1 5.91 5.67 -1.10
C MET A 1 5.65 4.23 -0.66
N ASP A 2 6.68 3.56 -0.12
CA ASP A 2 6.54 2.29 0.61
C ASP A 2 6.98 2.53 2.07
N PRO A 3 6.04 2.66 3.02
CA PRO A 3 6.33 3.01 4.40
C PRO A 3 6.69 1.82 5.30
N PHE A 4 6.63 0.59 4.77
CA PHE A 4 6.99 -0.64 5.48
C PHE A 4 7.87 -1.50 4.57
N CYS A 5 8.95 -0.91 4.05
CA CYS A 5 9.65 -1.45 2.89
C CYS A 5 10.39 -2.77 3.18
N GLY A 6 10.65 -3.10 4.45
CA GLY A 6 11.39 -4.28 4.85
C GLY A 6 12.74 -4.34 4.15
N ALA A 7 13.08 -5.50 3.60
CA ALA A 7 14.31 -5.68 2.81
C ALA A 7 14.21 -5.22 1.34
N GLY A 8 13.15 -4.50 0.97
CA GLY A 8 13.04 -3.82 -0.33
C GLY A 8 12.44 -4.64 -1.49
N GLY A 9 11.73 -5.74 -1.22
CA GLY A 9 11.18 -6.60 -2.28
C GLY A 9 10.28 -5.87 -3.30
N ASN A 10 9.21 -5.23 -2.83
CA ASN A 10 8.30 -4.45 -3.69
C ASN A 10 8.95 -3.12 -4.13
N LEU A 11 9.65 -2.47 -3.21
CA LEU A 11 10.41 -1.24 -3.42
C LEU A 11 11.28 -1.27 -4.68
N ILE A 12 12.08 -2.33 -4.84
CA ILE A 12 12.98 -2.50 -5.98
C ILE A 12 12.19 -2.60 -7.28
N GLN A 13 11.08 -3.34 -7.29
CA GLN A 13 10.23 -3.46 -8.48
C GLN A 13 9.64 -2.12 -8.91
N PHE A 14 9.25 -1.26 -7.94
CA PHE A 14 8.82 0.10 -8.23
C PHE A 14 9.93 0.97 -8.81
N ALA A 15 11.13 0.94 -8.22
CA ALA A 15 12.27 1.73 -8.70
C ALA A 15 12.69 1.36 -10.12
N LEU A 16 12.51 0.10 -10.51
CA LEU A 16 12.78 -0.38 -11.87
C LEU A 16 11.73 0.05 -12.91
N GLN A 17 10.55 0.55 -12.49
CA GLN A 17 9.53 1.01 -13.44
C GLN A 17 9.94 2.33 -14.11
N PRO A 18 9.82 2.45 -15.44
CA PRO A 18 10.18 3.69 -16.16
C PRO A 18 9.37 4.92 -15.76
N LEU A 19 8.09 4.73 -15.42
CA LEU A 19 7.18 5.81 -15.01
C LEU A 19 7.46 6.32 -13.59
N ILE A 20 8.18 5.54 -12.78
CA ILE A 20 8.49 5.89 -11.40
C ILE A 20 9.79 6.68 -11.36
N ARG A 21 9.66 7.98 -11.07
CA ARG A 21 10.79 8.91 -10.97
C ARG A 21 11.54 8.79 -9.63
N LYS A 22 10.80 8.56 -8.54
CA LYS A 22 11.36 8.53 -7.18
C LYS A 22 10.55 7.56 -6.33
N VAL A 23 11.25 6.83 -5.47
CA VAL A 23 10.62 5.99 -4.44
C VAL A 23 11.10 6.44 -3.07
N TYR A 24 10.17 6.64 -2.14
CA TYR A 24 10.47 6.87 -0.72
C TYR A 24 10.24 5.56 0.02
N ALA A 25 11.30 5.02 0.61
CA ALA A 25 11.34 3.78 1.35
C ALA A 25 11.47 4.09 2.84
N ILE A 26 10.48 3.70 3.65
CA ILE A 26 10.52 3.86 5.09
C ILE A 26 10.46 2.49 5.74
N ASP A 27 11.28 2.29 6.76
CA ASP A 27 11.13 1.21 7.72
C ASP A 27 11.59 1.73 9.09
N ILE A 28 10.99 1.22 10.15
CA ILE A 28 11.36 1.59 11.52
C ILE A 28 12.66 0.89 11.95
N ASP A 29 12.97 -0.25 11.33
CA ASP A 29 14.15 -1.06 11.63
C ASP A 29 15.34 -0.65 10.74
N PRO A 30 16.44 -0.13 11.33
CA PRO A 30 17.62 0.28 10.57
C PRO A 30 18.29 -0.89 9.85
N GLU A 31 18.17 -2.14 10.34
CA GLU A 31 18.71 -3.31 9.66
C GLU A 31 17.92 -3.61 8.38
N LYS A 32 16.60 -3.40 8.38
CA LYS A 32 15.76 -3.52 7.18
C LYS A 32 16.15 -2.49 6.14
N ILE A 33 16.36 -1.24 6.54
CA ILE A 33 16.87 -0.20 5.66
C ILE A 33 18.23 -0.58 5.06
N ALA A 34 19.18 -1.04 5.87
CA ALA A 34 20.50 -1.45 5.38
C ALA A 34 20.40 -2.61 4.37
N MET A 35 19.54 -3.61 4.63
CA MET A 35 19.26 -4.69 3.68
C MET A 35 18.62 -4.18 2.39
N ALA A 36 17.62 -3.30 2.47
CA ALA A 36 16.96 -2.73 1.31
C ALA A 36 17.92 -1.92 0.43
N GLN A 37 18.79 -1.12 1.04
CA GLN A 37 19.86 -0.38 0.34
C GLN A 37 20.83 -1.33 -0.37
N HIS A 38 21.30 -2.36 0.33
CA HIS A 38 22.20 -3.36 -0.26
C HIS A 38 21.54 -4.05 -1.46
N ASN A 39 20.28 -4.49 -1.30
CA ASN A 39 19.54 -5.14 -2.37
C ASN A 39 19.34 -4.20 -3.55
N ALA A 40 18.91 -2.96 -3.33
CA ALA A 40 18.69 -2.00 -4.42
C ALA A 40 19.95 -1.72 -5.25
N ARG A 41 21.14 -1.72 -4.63
CA ARG A 41 22.42 -1.60 -5.36
C ARG A 41 22.70 -2.79 -6.27
N ILE A 42 22.34 -4.00 -5.87
CA ILE A 42 22.47 -5.21 -6.71
C ILE A 42 21.59 -5.09 -7.96
N TYR A 43 20.43 -4.46 -7.83
CA TYR A 43 19.51 -4.20 -8.95
C TYR A 43 19.77 -2.86 -9.66
N GLU A 44 20.83 -2.14 -9.29
CA GLU A 44 21.25 -0.87 -9.90
C GLU A 44 20.13 0.19 -9.97
N CYS A 45 19.32 0.27 -8.92
CA CYS A 45 18.18 1.21 -8.84
C CYS A 45 18.15 2.06 -7.56
N ASP A 46 19.22 2.04 -6.77
CA ASP A 46 19.30 2.75 -5.49
C ASP A 46 19.32 4.28 -5.64
N ASP A 47 19.75 4.80 -6.79
CA ASP A 47 19.73 6.24 -7.13
C ASP A 47 18.30 6.83 -7.13
N LYS A 48 17.31 6.04 -7.55
CA LYS A 48 15.89 6.42 -7.54
C LYS A 48 15.22 6.34 -6.17
N ILE A 49 15.90 5.75 -5.18
CA ILE A 49 15.28 5.45 -3.88
C ILE A 49 15.83 6.39 -2.81
N GLU A 50 14.94 6.98 -2.03
CA GLU A 50 15.28 7.66 -0.78
C GLU A 50 14.91 6.76 0.39
N PHE A 51 15.93 6.31 1.11
CA PHE A 51 15.78 5.43 2.26
C PHE A 51 15.73 6.24 3.55
N ILE A 52 14.69 6.03 4.35
CA ILE A 52 14.43 6.79 5.58
C ILE A 52 14.18 5.78 6.70
N CYS A 53 15.05 5.76 7.70
CA CYS A 53 14.81 4.99 8.92
C CYS A 53 13.93 5.80 9.87
N GLY A 54 12.74 5.30 10.20
CA GLY A 54 11.87 5.97 11.17
C GLY A 54 10.42 5.50 11.18
N ASP A 55 9.63 6.09 12.07
CA ASP A 55 8.21 5.79 12.20
C ASP A 55 7.41 6.53 11.11
N PHE A 56 6.69 5.76 10.29
CA PHE A 56 5.86 6.27 9.20
C PHE A 56 4.87 7.36 9.64
N PHE A 57 4.16 7.14 10.76
CA PHE A 57 3.13 8.06 11.21
C PHE A 57 3.76 9.40 11.63
N GLN A 58 4.86 9.37 12.39
CA GLN A 58 5.55 10.57 12.82
C GLN A 58 6.15 11.35 11.66
N LEU A 59 6.77 10.66 10.69
CA LEU A 59 7.42 11.30 9.54
C LEU A 59 6.44 12.03 8.62
N THR A 60 5.20 11.55 8.52
CA THR A 60 4.23 12.02 7.51
C THR A 60 3.13 12.93 8.07
N LYS A 61 2.92 12.95 9.40
CA LYS A 61 1.85 13.72 10.09
C LYS A 61 1.84 15.23 9.80
N HIS A 62 2.96 15.82 9.38
CA HIS A 62 3.08 17.27 9.14
C HIS A 62 2.97 17.66 7.66
N ASN A 63 2.34 16.83 6.82
CA ASN A 63 2.14 17.07 5.38
C ASN A 63 3.43 17.33 4.58
N ARG A 64 4.61 17.08 5.14
CA ARG A 64 5.92 17.30 4.48
C ARG A 64 6.03 16.55 3.16
N PHE A 65 5.32 15.43 3.03
CA PHE A 65 5.33 14.56 1.87
C PHE A 65 4.09 14.69 0.99
N ARG A 66 3.09 15.50 1.37
CA ARG A 66 1.77 15.51 0.72
C ARG A 66 1.85 15.76 -0.79
N ASP A 67 2.60 16.79 -1.19
CA ASP A 67 2.73 17.17 -2.60
C ASP A 67 3.84 16.38 -3.33
N LEU A 68 4.50 15.44 -2.65
CA LEU A 68 5.58 14.62 -3.21
C LEU A 68 5.13 13.20 -3.56
N ILE A 69 3.99 12.75 -3.03
CA ILE A 69 3.59 11.35 -3.05
C ILE A 69 2.31 11.15 -3.87
N ASP A 70 2.48 10.66 -5.09
CA ASP A 70 1.36 10.35 -5.97
C ASP A 70 0.60 9.09 -5.53
N VAL A 71 1.35 8.05 -5.14
CA VAL A 71 0.83 6.71 -4.79
C VAL A 71 1.52 6.18 -3.54
N CYS A 72 0.76 5.51 -2.68
CA CYS A 72 1.31 4.72 -1.58
C CYS A 72 1.03 3.22 -1.73
N PHE A 73 2.06 2.42 -1.57
CA PHE A 73 1.96 0.96 -1.56
C PHE A 73 2.32 0.43 -0.18
N TYR A 74 1.49 -0.43 0.39
CA TYR A 74 1.67 -1.00 1.72
C TYR A 74 1.73 -2.53 1.68
N SER A 75 2.85 -3.08 2.15
CA SER A 75 2.96 -4.47 2.60
C SER A 75 3.27 -4.52 4.10
N PRO A 76 2.31 -4.13 4.97
CA PRO A 76 2.55 -4.05 6.41
C PRO A 76 2.76 -5.46 7.00
N PRO A 77 3.38 -5.59 8.18
CA PRO A 77 3.60 -6.89 8.80
C PRO A 77 2.28 -7.57 9.20
N TRP A 78 2.07 -8.79 8.72
CA TRP A 78 0.84 -9.56 8.96
C TRP A 78 0.89 -10.44 10.23
N GLY A 79 1.87 -10.23 11.12
CA GLY A 79 2.08 -11.10 12.29
C GLY A 79 2.81 -12.42 11.98
N GLY A 80 3.56 -12.47 10.88
CA GLY A 80 4.36 -13.63 10.48
C GLY A 80 3.52 -14.83 10.01
N PRO A 81 4.13 -16.01 9.77
CA PRO A 81 3.46 -17.16 9.13
C PRO A 81 2.19 -17.66 9.83
N ASN A 82 2.01 -17.30 11.10
CA ASN A 82 0.83 -17.66 11.89
C ASN A 82 -0.46 -17.00 11.40
N TYR A 83 -0.42 -15.96 10.56
CA TYR A 83 -1.62 -15.34 9.97
C TYR A 83 -2.53 -16.37 9.28
N ILE A 84 -1.93 -17.47 8.78
CA ILE A 84 -2.60 -18.51 8.01
C ILE A 84 -3.53 -19.38 8.87
N LYS A 85 -3.35 -19.36 10.20
CA LYS A 85 -4.19 -20.10 11.16
C LYS A 85 -5.55 -19.41 11.36
N LEU A 86 -5.65 -18.13 11.02
CA LEU A 86 -6.91 -17.40 11.07
C LEU A 86 -7.80 -17.82 9.90
N LYS A 87 -9.08 -18.08 10.19
CA LYS A 87 -10.08 -18.34 9.13
C LYS A 87 -10.24 -17.13 8.21
N LYS A 88 -10.22 -15.93 8.81
CA LYS A 88 -10.32 -14.64 8.16
C LYS A 88 -9.32 -13.68 8.81
N PHE A 89 -8.49 -13.05 8.00
CA PHE A 89 -7.50 -12.07 8.44
C PHE A 89 -8.10 -10.66 8.35
N SER A 90 -8.36 -10.02 9.49
CA SER A 90 -8.74 -8.60 9.61
C SER A 90 -7.52 -7.68 9.60
N LEU A 91 -7.67 -6.45 9.08
CA LEU A 91 -6.67 -5.38 9.22
C LEU A 91 -6.34 -5.04 10.69
N ASN A 92 -7.22 -5.39 11.64
CA ASN A 92 -6.94 -5.21 13.07
C ASN A 92 -5.84 -6.13 13.61
N HIS A 93 -5.49 -7.19 12.89
CA HIS A 93 -4.39 -8.08 13.27
C HIS A 93 -3.01 -7.54 12.86
N MET A 94 -2.95 -6.49 12.03
CA MET A 94 -1.70 -5.86 11.63
C MET A 94 -1.16 -4.98 12.76
N VAL A 95 0.17 -4.88 12.85
CA VAL A 95 0.85 -3.97 13.78
C VAL A 95 1.90 -3.18 13.00
N PRO A 96 1.67 -1.89 12.68
CA PRO A 96 0.54 -1.06 13.11
C PRO A 96 -0.80 -1.45 12.47
N ASN A 97 -1.91 -1.01 13.09
CA ASN A 97 -3.27 -1.35 12.65
C ASN A 97 -3.53 -0.88 11.20
N GLY A 98 -4.01 -1.78 10.34
CA GLY A 98 -4.18 -1.50 8.91
C GLY A 98 -5.20 -0.40 8.60
N PHE A 99 -6.28 -0.27 9.39
CA PHE A 99 -7.24 0.83 9.21
C PHE A 99 -6.61 2.18 9.54
N ASN A 100 -5.76 2.24 10.57
CA ASN A 100 -5.06 3.47 10.93
C ASN A 100 -4.03 3.86 9.85
N ILE A 101 -3.34 2.89 9.25
CA ILE A 101 -2.45 3.15 8.09
C ILE A 101 -3.25 3.79 6.96
N CYS A 102 -4.37 3.18 6.56
CA CYS A 102 -5.19 3.70 5.45
C CYS A 102 -5.70 5.12 5.72
N ARG A 103 -6.26 5.37 6.92
CA ARG A 103 -6.74 6.69 7.33
C ARG A 103 -5.62 7.73 7.33
N HIS A 104 -4.50 7.42 7.97
CA HIS A 104 -3.39 8.37 8.05
C HIS A 104 -2.85 8.72 6.65
N THR A 105 -2.83 7.73 5.76
CA THR A 105 -2.42 7.95 4.38
C THR A 105 -3.34 8.90 3.64
N SER A 106 -4.65 8.65 3.69
CA SER A 106 -5.62 9.48 2.98
C SER A 106 -5.67 10.90 3.55
N GLU A 107 -5.44 11.07 4.85
CA GLU A 107 -5.41 12.38 5.51
C GLU A 107 -4.19 13.22 5.15
N TYR A 108 -2.99 12.62 5.12
CA TYR A 108 -1.72 13.36 5.06
C TYR A 108 -0.93 13.20 3.75
N LEU A 109 -1.25 12.21 2.92
CA LEU A 109 -0.47 11.88 1.71
C LEU A 109 -1.32 11.87 0.44
N THR A 110 -2.08 10.80 0.21
CA THR A 110 -2.80 10.55 -1.05
C THR A 110 -3.94 9.56 -0.84
N GLN A 111 -4.95 9.61 -1.70
CA GLN A 111 -6.03 8.60 -1.75
C GLN A 111 -5.67 7.42 -2.69
N ASN A 112 -4.59 7.54 -3.46
CA ASN A 112 -4.09 6.51 -4.34
C ASN A 112 -3.30 5.48 -3.53
N ILE A 113 -3.98 4.43 -3.09
CA ILE A 113 -3.47 3.45 -2.14
C ILE A 113 -3.51 2.06 -2.78
N ILE A 114 -2.43 1.32 -2.61
CA ILE A 114 -2.32 -0.09 -3.00
C ILE A 114 -1.93 -0.88 -1.76
N ILE A 115 -2.68 -1.93 -1.43
CA ILE A 115 -2.46 -2.73 -0.22
C ILE A 115 -2.26 -4.19 -0.60
N LEU A 116 -1.10 -4.75 -0.24
CA LEU A 116 -0.83 -6.17 -0.34
C LEU A 116 -1.29 -6.87 0.95
N LEU A 117 -2.22 -7.81 0.79
CA LEU A 117 -2.94 -8.49 1.86
C LEU A 117 -2.71 -10.00 1.84
N PRO A 118 -2.83 -10.68 2.99
CA PRO A 118 -2.85 -12.13 3.06
C PRO A 118 -3.98 -12.74 2.21
N ARG A 119 -3.76 -13.92 1.65
CA ARG A 119 -4.79 -14.65 0.87
C ARG A 119 -6.08 -14.98 1.62
N ASN A 120 -6.06 -14.96 2.96
CA ASN A 120 -7.21 -15.23 3.83
C ASN A 120 -7.80 -13.94 4.40
N PHE A 121 -7.52 -12.78 3.81
CA PHE A 121 -8.09 -11.50 4.20
C PHE A 121 -9.62 -11.49 4.20
N ASP A 122 -10.21 -10.81 5.18
CA ASP A 122 -11.67 -10.63 5.24
C ASP A 122 -12.13 -9.54 4.28
N GLU A 123 -12.43 -9.93 3.04
CA GLU A 123 -12.84 -9.00 1.97
C GLU A 123 -14.06 -8.13 2.32
N THR A 124 -14.87 -8.52 3.32
CA THR A 124 -16.00 -7.69 3.80
C THR A 124 -15.53 -6.39 4.47
N GLU A 125 -14.26 -6.29 4.87
CA GLU A 125 -13.68 -5.07 5.44
C GLU A 125 -13.38 -3.99 4.39
N LEU A 126 -13.35 -4.33 3.09
CA LEU A 126 -12.94 -3.39 2.03
C LEU A 126 -13.86 -2.20 1.89
N GLN A 127 -15.16 -2.39 2.12
CA GLN A 127 -16.10 -1.26 2.10
C GLN A 127 -15.69 -0.24 3.16
N ARG A 128 -15.42 -0.70 4.39
CA ARG A 128 -14.96 0.16 5.47
C ARG A 128 -13.61 0.83 5.16
N VAL A 129 -12.70 0.13 4.49
CA VAL A 129 -11.43 0.73 4.04
C VAL A 129 -11.70 1.82 3.00
N SER A 130 -12.55 1.56 2.01
CA SER A 130 -12.98 2.53 1.02
C SER A 130 -13.54 3.79 1.71
N ASP A 131 -14.50 3.60 2.61
CA ASP A 131 -15.14 4.71 3.32
C ASP A 131 -14.11 5.59 4.09
N LEU A 132 -13.08 4.97 4.67
CA LEU A 132 -11.97 5.66 5.33
C LEU A 132 -11.03 6.40 4.36
N VAL A 133 -10.67 5.76 3.24
CA VAL A 133 -9.75 6.35 2.25
C VAL A 133 -10.38 7.58 1.59
N TYR A 134 -11.67 7.51 1.27
CA TYR A 134 -12.37 8.60 0.59
C TYR A 134 -13.09 9.56 1.53
N ASN A 135 -12.97 9.37 2.84
CA ASN A 135 -13.61 10.18 3.87
C ASN A 135 -15.12 10.36 3.63
N ILE A 136 -15.81 9.23 3.40
CA ILE A 136 -17.25 9.21 3.10
C ILE A 136 -18.04 9.70 4.31
N ASP A 137 -18.84 10.76 4.10
CA ASP A 137 -19.84 11.21 5.07
C ASP A 137 -21.22 10.69 4.66
N TYR A 138 -21.74 9.72 5.41
CA TYR A 138 -23.05 9.13 5.15
C TYR A 138 -24.22 10.10 5.36
N ASN A 139 -23.98 11.27 5.96
CA ASN A 139 -24.98 12.33 6.07
C ASN A 139 -25.04 13.24 4.84
N MET A 140 -24.10 13.09 3.90
CA MET A 140 -24.07 13.83 2.64
C MET A 140 -24.80 13.05 1.52
N PRO A 141 -25.39 13.73 0.51
CA PRO A 141 -26.00 13.06 -0.63
C PRO A 141 -25.00 12.12 -1.29
N ALA A 142 -25.49 10.95 -1.75
CA ALA A 142 -24.70 9.83 -2.25
C ALA A 142 -23.41 10.28 -2.97
N GLN A 143 -22.30 10.25 -2.23
CA GLN A 143 -20.99 10.40 -2.84
C GLN A 143 -20.81 9.22 -3.77
N GLN A 144 -20.37 9.50 -5.00
CA GLN A 144 -20.14 8.52 -6.05
C GLN A 144 -19.47 7.27 -5.45
N ALA A 145 -20.09 6.09 -5.60
CA ALA A 145 -19.63 4.86 -4.98
C ALA A 145 -18.13 4.71 -5.25
N ARG A 146 -17.33 4.79 -4.19
CA ARG A 146 -15.88 4.77 -4.36
C ARG A 146 -15.43 3.33 -4.44
N MET A 147 -15.05 2.95 -5.66
CA MET A 147 -14.71 1.59 -6.01
C MET A 147 -13.40 1.18 -5.33
N VAL A 148 -13.30 -0.14 -5.15
CA VAL A 148 -12.07 -0.82 -4.75
C VAL A 148 -11.89 -1.96 -5.73
N GLU A 149 -10.73 -2.04 -6.35
CA GLU A 149 -10.37 -3.19 -7.18
C GLU A 149 -9.61 -4.21 -6.35
N LEU A 150 -9.90 -5.48 -6.61
CA LEU A 150 -9.30 -6.63 -5.94
C LEU A 150 -8.65 -7.57 -6.93
N GLU A 151 -7.34 -7.71 -6.80
CA GLU A 151 -6.55 -8.67 -7.56
C GLU A 151 -6.12 -9.85 -6.67
N ARG A 152 -6.12 -11.06 -7.23
CA ARG A 152 -5.64 -12.27 -6.56
C ARG A 152 -4.33 -12.74 -7.19
N ASN A 153 -3.25 -12.62 -6.43
CA ASN A 153 -1.93 -13.05 -6.87
C ASN A 153 -1.77 -14.56 -6.73
N MET A 154 -1.49 -15.26 -7.84
CA MET A 154 -1.41 -16.72 -7.88
C MET A 154 -0.02 -17.20 -8.27
N ILE A 155 0.44 -18.27 -7.63
CA ILE A 155 1.63 -19.04 -8.02
C ILE A 155 1.21 -20.50 -8.15
N PHE A 156 1.46 -21.12 -9.31
CA PHE A 156 1.05 -22.50 -9.61
C PHE A 156 -0.43 -22.76 -9.28
N LYS A 157 -1.33 -21.88 -9.74
CA LYS A 157 -2.79 -21.93 -9.52
C LYS A 157 -3.24 -21.82 -8.04
N LYS A 158 -2.33 -21.46 -7.14
CA LYS A 158 -2.64 -21.24 -5.72
C LYS A 158 -2.53 -19.76 -5.38
N VAL A 159 -3.60 -19.20 -4.82
CA VAL A 159 -3.61 -17.83 -4.30
C VAL A 159 -2.59 -17.70 -3.17
N LYS A 160 -1.72 -16.69 -3.28
CA LYS A 160 -0.67 -16.38 -2.30
C LYS A 160 -1.01 -15.13 -1.50
N THR A 161 -1.49 -14.10 -2.18
CA THR A 161 -1.85 -12.80 -1.62
C THR A 161 -3.00 -12.20 -2.40
N ILE A 162 -3.60 -11.17 -1.84
CA ILE A 162 -4.61 -10.32 -2.47
C ILE A 162 -4.01 -8.91 -2.57
N THR A 163 -4.22 -8.19 -3.66
CA THR A 163 -3.88 -6.77 -3.77
C THR A 163 -5.17 -5.98 -3.88
N ALA A 164 -5.33 -4.94 -3.05
CA ALA A 164 -6.46 -4.02 -3.12
C ALA A 164 -5.99 -2.65 -3.63
N TYR A 165 -6.70 -2.07 -4.58
CA TYR A 165 -6.37 -0.80 -5.24
C TYR A 165 -7.46 0.25 -4.98
N PHE A 166 -7.04 1.49 -4.72
CA PHE A 166 -7.89 2.63 -4.36
C PHE A 166 -7.44 3.89 -5.10
N GLY A 167 -8.35 4.83 -5.31
CA GLY A 167 -8.11 6.07 -6.03
C GLY A 167 -7.89 5.81 -7.52
N ASP A 168 -6.98 6.56 -8.11
CA ASP A 168 -6.65 6.49 -9.53
C ASP A 168 -5.77 5.27 -9.88
N THR A 169 -5.50 4.39 -8.91
CA THR A 169 -4.74 3.13 -9.14
C THR A 169 -5.62 1.96 -9.57
N ILE A 170 -6.93 2.17 -9.72
CA ILE A 170 -7.89 1.17 -10.20
C ILE A 170 -7.84 1.17 -11.73
N ASP A 171 -7.73 -0.02 -12.34
CA ASP A 171 -7.77 -0.18 -13.79
C ASP A 171 -9.15 0.25 -14.32
N GLY A 172 -9.15 1.04 -15.39
CA GLY A 172 -10.38 1.49 -16.07
C GLY A 172 -10.90 2.90 -15.71
N PHE A 173 -10.28 3.64 -14.79
CA PHE A 173 -10.67 5.06 -14.57
C PHE A 173 -10.18 6.01 -15.68
N ASN A 174 -9.20 5.59 -16.48
CA ASN A 174 -8.66 6.32 -17.64
C ASN A 174 -8.97 5.67 -19.00
N GLU A 175 -9.80 4.62 -19.04
CA GLU A 175 -10.25 4.08 -20.32
C GLU A 175 -11.42 4.93 -20.84
N VAL A 176 -11.13 5.75 -21.85
CA VAL A 176 -12.14 6.12 -22.86
C VAL A 176 -12.88 4.84 -23.22
N PRO A 177 -14.22 4.78 -23.10
CA PRO A 177 -14.96 3.53 -23.20
C PRO A 177 -14.67 2.87 -24.55
N THR A 178 -13.96 1.74 -24.50
CA THR A 178 -13.80 0.88 -25.66
C THR A 178 -15.17 0.28 -25.95
N LYS A 179 -15.83 0.79 -27.00
CA LYS A 179 -17.08 0.23 -27.51
C LYS A 179 -16.92 -1.27 -27.73
N VAL A 180 -17.81 -2.06 -27.13
CA VAL A 180 -18.23 -3.36 -27.65
C VAL A 180 -19.60 -3.18 -28.27
#